data_AF-A0A958EWT0-F1
#
_entry.id   AF-A0A958EWT0-F1
#
_cell.length_a   1.000
_cell.length_b   1.000
_cell.length_c   1.000
_cell.angle_alpha   90.00
_cell.angle_beta   90.00
_cell.angle_gamma   90.00
#
_symmetry.space_group_name_H-M   'P 1'
#
loop_
_entity.id
_entity.type
_entity.pdbx_description
1 polymer ?
#
loop_
_entity_poly.entity_id
_entity_poly.type
_entity_poly.pdbx_seq_one_letter_code
_entity_poly.pdbx_strand_id
1 'polypeptide(L)'
;MKHLFIIPVMLILFSSKLKAQEKPVSKSKFVFGISAPELIHVGLNYRISNSNLIGGSFGLGPSLGTIWTSISLEHRLYVGKNSQSTNQKTWFFRQGTTFFPQARSPRQFTFNLSVGKDFVFRNIKNGFTIDAGVFYLPDSESSSIILIRSLNLWPSLRFQFYFSNK
;
A
#
# COMPACT_ATOMS: atom_id res chain seq x y z
N MET A 1 9.83 -5.69 -32.67
CA MET A 1 9.60 -6.42 -31.40
C MET A 1 10.87 -6.88 -30.67
N LYS A 2 12.09 -6.43 -31.02
CA LYS A 2 13.34 -6.87 -30.35
C LYS A 2 13.79 -5.98 -29.16
N HIS A 3 13.15 -4.83 -28.94
CA HIS A 3 13.55 -3.87 -27.90
C HIS A 3 12.71 -3.95 -26.60
N LEU A 4 11.63 -4.75 -26.57
CA LEU A 4 10.74 -4.83 -25.40
C LEU A 4 11.36 -5.64 -24.23
N PHE A 5 12.37 -6.47 -24.51
CA PHE A 5 13.08 -7.28 -23.51
C PHE A 5 14.25 -6.55 -22.82
N ILE A 6 14.66 -5.38 -23.32
CA ILE A 6 15.82 -4.64 -22.78
C ILE A 6 15.46 -3.93 -21.46
N ILE A 7 14.21 -3.47 -21.34
CA ILE A 7 13.71 -2.73 -20.17
C ILE A 7 13.68 -3.59 -18.89
N PRO A 8 13.13 -4.83 -18.87
CA PRO A 8 13.15 -5.66 -17.66
C PRO A 8 14.57 -6.09 -17.27
N VAL A 9 15.47 -6.34 -18.23
CA VAL A 9 16.87 -6.71 -17.95
C VAL A 9 17.66 -5.53 -17.37
N MET A 10 17.44 -4.30 -17.85
CA MET A 10 18.07 -3.11 -17.25
C MET A 10 17.57 -2.84 -15.82
N LEU A 11 16.27 -3.03 -15.54
CA LEU A 11 15.72 -2.91 -14.18
C LEU A 11 16.33 -3.92 -13.20
N ILE A 12 16.62 -5.14 -13.66
CA ILE A 12 17.29 -6.18 -12.86
C ILE A 12 18.77 -5.81 -12.61
N LEU A 13 19.47 -5.22 -13.58
CA LEU A 13 20.88 -4.84 -13.42
C LEU A 13 21.09 -3.66 -12.47
N PHE A 14 20.15 -2.70 -12.41
CA PHE A 14 20.17 -1.62 -11.40
C PHE A 14 19.77 -2.10 -9.97
N SER A 15 19.43 -3.37 -9.80
CA SER A 15 19.08 -3.97 -8.50
C SER A 15 20.29 -4.52 -7.72
N SER A 16 21.49 -4.47 -8.31
CA SER A 16 22.72 -4.98 -7.69
C SER A 16 23.20 -4.04 -6.57
N LYS A 17 22.70 -4.28 -5.35
CA LYS A 17 23.11 -3.53 -4.16
C LYS A 17 24.50 -3.96 -3.66
N LEU A 18 25.45 -3.04 -3.74
CA LEU A 18 26.61 -2.94 -2.85
C LEU A 18 26.11 -2.96 -1.39
N LYS A 19 26.42 -4.03 -0.66
CA LYS A 19 26.04 -4.18 0.76
C LYS A 19 27.01 -3.41 1.65
N ALA A 20 26.76 -2.12 1.82
CA ALA A 20 27.30 -1.38 2.95
C ALA A 20 26.31 -1.54 4.12
N GLN A 21 26.66 -2.40 5.09
CA GLN A 21 26.05 -2.59 6.42
C GLN A 21 24.80 -1.74 6.72
N GLU A 22 23.64 -2.18 6.23
CA GLU A 22 22.38 -1.63 6.69
C GLU A 22 22.01 -2.31 8.02
N LYS A 23 21.80 -1.48 9.06
CA LYS A 23 21.31 -1.94 10.37
C LYS A 23 20.07 -2.82 10.18
N PRO A 24 19.88 -3.87 11.01
CA PRO A 24 18.73 -4.76 10.90
C PRO A 24 17.43 -3.95 10.99
N VAL A 25 16.72 -3.88 9.87
CA VAL A 25 15.36 -3.35 9.80
C VAL A 25 14.43 -4.48 10.21
N SER A 26 13.53 -4.23 11.16
CA SER A 26 12.50 -5.20 11.50
C SER A 26 11.71 -5.57 10.25
N LYS A 27 11.62 -6.88 9.99
CA LYS A 27 11.00 -7.41 8.78
C LYS A 27 9.47 -7.39 8.87
N SER A 28 8.91 -7.49 10.08
CA SER A 28 7.46 -7.61 10.28
C SER A 28 6.93 -6.47 11.13
N LYS A 29 5.86 -5.85 10.65
CA LYS A 29 5.11 -4.78 11.32
C LYS A 29 3.66 -5.21 11.49
N PHE A 30 3.17 -5.23 12.72
CA PHE A 30 1.74 -5.26 13.01
C PHE A 30 1.17 -3.87 12.80
N VAL A 31 -0.02 -3.79 12.20
CA VAL A 31 -0.63 -2.51 11.86
C VAL A 31 -2.08 -2.45 12.31
N PHE A 32 -2.52 -1.29 12.76
CA PHE A 32 -3.92 -0.95 13.03
C PHE A 32 -4.18 0.47 12.55
N GLY A 33 -5.30 0.71 11.88
CA GLY A 33 -5.55 2.02 11.31
C GLY A 33 -6.97 2.25 10.87
N ILE A 34 -7.17 3.47 10.36
CA ILE A 34 -8.39 3.93 9.71
C ILE A 34 -8.07 4.33 8.27
N SER A 35 -8.97 4.06 7.35
CA SER A 35 -8.78 4.41 5.95
C SER A 35 -10.06 4.58 5.15
N ALA A 36 -9.94 5.13 3.95
CA ALA A 36 -10.89 4.91 2.87
C ALA A 36 -10.21 4.01 1.81
N PRO A 37 -10.83 2.88 1.41
CA PRO A 37 -12.21 2.47 1.66
C PRO A 37 -12.47 1.66 2.96
N GLU A 38 -11.45 1.28 3.73
CA GLU A 38 -11.64 0.50 4.98
C GLU A 38 -11.70 1.41 6.21
N LEU A 39 -12.88 1.64 6.82
CA LEU A 39 -13.06 2.50 7.99
C LEU A 39 -12.08 2.18 9.11
N ILE A 40 -11.94 0.89 9.45
CA ILE A 40 -10.95 0.38 10.41
C ILE A 40 -10.31 -0.89 9.86
N HIS A 41 -9.02 -1.11 10.14
CA HIS A 41 -8.32 -2.34 9.75
C HIS A 41 -7.22 -2.72 10.74
N VAL A 42 -6.93 -4.03 10.81
CA VAL A 42 -5.77 -4.62 11.48
C VAL A 42 -5.04 -5.50 10.47
N GLY A 43 -3.70 -5.50 10.49
CA GLY A 43 -2.95 -6.29 9.53
C GLY A 43 -1.50 -6.56 9.90
N LEU A 44 -0.80 -7.14 8.93
CA LEU A 44 0.61 -7.44 9.00
C LEU A 44 1.30 -6.98 7.72
N ASN A 45 2.41 -6.29 7.90
CA ASN A 45 3.27 -5.79 6.85
C ASN A 45 4.64 -6.49 6.93
N TYR A 46 5.09 -7.06 5.81
CA TYR A 46 6.37 -7.74 5.68
C TYR A 46 7.29 -7.01 4.70
N ARG A 47 8.47 -6.61 5.18
CA ARG A 47 9.49 -5.91 4.40
C ARG A 47 10.37 -6.92 3.67
N ILE A 48 10.20 -6.98 2.35
CA ILE A 48 10.99 -7.83 1.44
C ILE A 48 12.39 -7.23 1.23
N SER A 49 12.48 -5.90 1.13
CA SER A 49 13.75 -5.17 0.96
C SER A 49 13.64 -3.75 1.52
N ASN A 50 14.72 -2.97 1.52
CA ASN A 50 14.63 -1.57 2.00
C ASN A 50 13.73 -0.69 1.14
N SER A 51 13.40 -1.15 -0.07
CA SER A 51 12.54 -0.42 -0.99
C SER A 51 11.18 -1.09 -1.19
N ASN A 52 10.95 -2.32 -0.71
CA ASN A 52 9.70 -3.03 -0.95
C ASN A 52 9.11 -3.60 0.35
N LEU A 53 7.81 -3.40 0.52
CA LEU A 53 7.01 -3.96 1.59
C LEU A 53 5.73 -4.52 0.97
N ILE A 54 5.31 -5.69 1.44
CA ILE A 54 3.99 -6.25 1.16
C ILE A 54 3.18 -6.26 2.45
N GLY A 55 1.86 -6.12 2.35
CA GLY A 55 0.98 -6.08 3.50
C GLY A 55 -0.33 -6.77 3.23
N GLY A 56 -0.91 -7.32 4.28
CA GLY A 56 -2.27 -7.83 4.28
C GLY A 56 -3.01 -7.31 5.51
N SER A 57 -4.28 -6.94 5.33
CA SER A 57 -5.14 -6.51 6.44
C SER A 57 -6.55 -7.06 6.34
N PHE A 58 -7.19 -7.17 7.49
CA PHE A 58 -8.61 -7.43 7.64
C PHE A 58 -9.25 -6.23 8.31
N GLY A 59 -10.43 -5.83 7.85
CA GLY A 59 -11.05 -4.61 8.34
C GLY A 59 -12.55 -4.57 8.14
N LEU A 60 -13.11 -3.39 8.39
CA LEU A 60 -14.51 -3.06 8.16
C LEU A 60 -14.60 -1.84 7.23
N GLY A 61 -15.38 -1.93 6.16
CA GLY A 61 -15.67 -0.84 5.22
C GLY A 61 -17.10 -0.32 5.36
N PRO A 62 -17.35 0.91 4.87
CA PRO A 62 -18.67 1.51 4.90
C PRO A 62 -19.56 0.94 3.79
N SER A 63 -20.83 0.73 4.10
CA SER A 63 -21.91 0.48 3.14
C SER A 63 -23.16 1.24 3.54
N LEU A 64 -24.07 1.50 2.58
CA LEU A 64 -25.35 2.14 2.80
C LEU A 64 -26.14 1.33 3.86
N GLY A 65 -26.11 1.79 5.11
CA GLY A 65 -26.82 1.20 6.25
C GLY A 65 -26.22 -0.10 6.81
N THR A 66 -25.06 -0.57 6.32
CA THR A 66 -24.42 -1.81 6.79
C THR A 66 -22.91 -1.67 6.88
N ILE A 67 -22.27 -2.52 7.69
CA ILE A 67 -20.81 -2.63 7.76
C ILE A 67 -20.40 -3.87 6.95
N TRP A 68 -19.44 -3.71 6.04
CA TRP A 68 -18.89 -4.83 5.28
C TRP A 68 -17.54 -5.24 5.83
N THR A 69 -17.29 -6.54 5.96
CA THR A 69 -15.93 -7.00 6.21
C THR A 69 -15.05 -6.77 4.99
N SER A 70 -13.76 -6.62 5.20
CA SER A 70 -12.80 -6.38 4.13
C SER A 70 -11.54 -7.20 4.32
N ILE A 71 -10.95 -7.60 3.19
CA ILE A 71 -9.63 -8.22 3.10
C ILE A 71 -8.82 -7.38 2.12
N SER A 72 -7.69 -6.86 2.56
CA SER A 72 -6.82 -6.03 1.72
C SER A 72 -5.46 -6.63 1.54
N LEU A 73 -4.89 -6.37 0.35
CA LEU A 73 -3.50 -6.65 0.02
C LEU A 73 -2.86 -5.36 -0.49
N GLU A 74 -1.63 -5.10 -0.06
CA GLU A 74 -0.87 -3.93 -0.47
C GLU A 74 0.58 -4.24 -0.80
N HIS A 75 1.15 -3.40 -1.66
CA HIS A 75 2.57 -3.29 -1.92
C HIS A 75 2.97 -1.82 -1.79
N ARG A 76 4.08 -1.58 -1.10
CA ARG A 76 4.69 -0.25 -0.95
C ARG A 76 6.08 -0.24 -1.55
N LEU A 77 6.32 0.73 -2.42
CA LEU A 77 7.63 1.05 -2.98
C LEU A 77 8.20 2.30 -2.28
N TYR A 78 9.22 2.11 -1.45
CA TYR A 78 9.87 3.21 -0.74
C TYR A 78 10.93 3.90 -1.60
N VAL A 79 10.85 5.23 -1.64
CA VAL A 79 11.67 6.11 -2.49
C VAL A 79 12.31 7.24 -1.67
N GLY A 80 13.24 7.97 -2.29
CA GLY A 80 13.95 9.08 -1.67
C GLY A 80 15.18 8.67 -0.86
N LYS A 81 15.68 9.63 -0.07
CA LYS A 81 16.86 9.46 0.79
C LYS A 81 16.49 8.73 2.08
N ASN A 82 17.46 8.00 2.63
CA ASN A 82 17.31 7.40 3.95
C ASN A 82 17.18 8.50 5.01
N SER A 83 16.26 8.31 5.95
CA SER A 83 16.17 9.16 7.15
C SER A 83 17.44 9.01 7.97
N GLN A 84 18.00 10.12 8.46
CA GLN A 84 19.17 10.13 9.33
C GLN A 84 18.95 9.35 10.63
N SER A 85 17.71 9.36 11.15
CA SER A 85 17.38 8.71 12.43
C SER A 85 17.25 7.19 12.31
N THR A 86 16.70 6.69 11.21
CA THR A 86 16.32 5.26 11.08
C THR A 86 17.10 4.51 10.01
N ASN A 87 17.91 5.23 9.20
CA ASN A 87 18.55 4.72 8.00
C ASN A 87 17.58 4.00 7.04
N GLN A 88 16.33 4.46 7.00
CA GLN A 88 15.28 3.90 6.14
C GLN A 88 14.66 5.00 5.28
N LYS A 89 14.32 4.66 4.05
CA LYS A 89 13.44 5.48 3.21
C LYS A 89 12.07 5.55 3.89
N THR A 90 11.51 6.75 4.00
CA THR A 90 10.24 6.99 4.71
C THR A 90 9.08 7.30 3.79
N TRP A 91 9.36 7.88 2.61
CA TRP A 91 8.35 8.14 1.58
C TRP A 91 8.10 6.89 0.75
N PHE A 92 6.85 6.65 0.37
CA PHE A 92 6.48 5.51 -0.45
C PHE A 92 5.33 5.81 -1.42
N PHE A 93 5.30 5.04 -2.50
CA PHE A 93 4.12 4.82 -3.32
C PHE A 93 3.46 3.51 -2.89
N ARG A 94 2.13 3.50 -2.76
CA ARG A 94 1.35 2.32 -2.41
C ARG A 94 0.44 1.96 -3.56
N GLN A 95 0.42 0.68 -3.88
CA GLN A 95 -0.62 0.05 -4.69
C GLN A 95 -1.27 -1.06 -3.88
N GLY A 96 -2.58 -1.20 -3.94
CA GLY A 96 -3.28 -2.22 -3.19
C GLY A 96 -4.66 -2.53 -3.75
N THR A 97 -5.28 -3.57 -3.20
CA THR A 97 -6.64 -3.95 -3.51
C THR A 97 -7.37 -4.31 -2.24
N THR A 98 -8.66 -3.99 -2.16
CA THR A 98 -9.54 -4.39 -1.06
C THR A 98 -10.70 -5.19 -1.61
N PHE A 99 -10.95 -6.36 -1.02
CA PHE A 99 -12.08 -7.23 -1.31
C PHE A 99 -13.15 -7.10 -0.22
N PHE A 100 -14.40 -6.85 -0.62
CA PHE A 100 -15.59 -6.76 0.24
C PHE A 100 -16.53 -7.93 -0.06
N PRO A 101 -16.48 -9.03 0.73
CA PRO A 101 -17.26 -10.24 0.46
C PRO A 101 -18.78 -10.00 0.40
N GLN A 102 -19.28 -9.04 1.19
CA GLN A 102 -20.70 -8.70 1.26
C GLN A 102 -21.16 -7.72 0.18
N ALA A 103 -20.24 -7.11 -0.58
CA ALA A 103 -20.61 -6.20 -1.65
C ALA A 103 -21.19 -6.99 -2.84
N ARG A 104 -22.16 -6.40 -3.55
CA ARG A 104 -22.63 -6.95 -4.82
C ARG A 104 -21.63 -6.65 -5.92
N SER A 105 -21.41 -7.63 -6.80
CA SER A 105 -20.60 -7.43 -8.02
C SER A 105 -21.13 -6.22 -8.80
N PRO A 106 -20.25 -5.34 -9.31
CA PRO A 106 -18.78 -5.45 -9.35
C PRO A 106 -18.03 -4.75 -8.19
N ARG A 107 -18.75 -4.20 -7.21
CA ARG A 107 -18.17 -3.41 -6.09
C ARG A 107 -17.44 -4.25 -5.04
N GLN A 108 -17.21 -5.52 -5.35
CA GLN A 108 -16.48 -6.45 -4.49
C GLN A 108 -15.00 -6.11 -4.39
N PHE A 109 -14.43 -5.46 -5.40
CA PHE A 109 -13.01 -5.11 -5.41
C PHE A 109 -12.83 -3.61 -5.54
N THR A 110 -11.76 -3.10 -4.94
CA THR A 110 -11.30 -1.72 -5.14
C THR A 110 -9.81 -1.74 -5.42
N PHE A 111 -9.34 -0.85 -6.28
CA PHE A 111 -7.91 -0.68 -6.55
C PHE A 111 -7.43 0.65 -5.96
N ASN A 112 -6.43 0.60 -5.10
CA ASN A 112 -5.97 1.71 -4.29
C ASN A 112 -4.59 2.16 -4.75
N LEU A 113 -4.43 3.44 -5.06
CA LEU A 113 -3.14 4.07 -5.35
C LEU A 113 -2.94 5.26 -4.42
N SER A 114 -1.83 5.30 -3.69
CA SER A 114 -1.55 6.43 -2.78
C SER A 114 -0.07 6.73 -2.64
N VAL A 115 0.21 7.93 -2.12
CA VAL A 115 1.55 8.36 -1.71
C VAL A 115 1.51 8.64 -0.22
N GLY A 116 2.55 8.18 0.47
CA GLY A 116 2.59 8.27 1.92
C GLY A 116 3.96 8.41 2.52
N LYS A 117 3.96 8.54 3.84
CA LYS A 117 5.14 8.67 4.66
C LYS A 117 5.00 7.90 5.97
N ASP A 118 6.05 7.16 6.31
CA ASP A 118 6.24 6.55 7.63
C ASP A 118 6.91 7.55 8.58
N PHE A 119 6.32 7.76 9.76
CA PHE A 119 6.86 8.54 10.85
C PHE A 119 7.24 7.61 12.00
N VAL A 120 8.53 7.47 12.24
CA VAL A 120 9.06 6.59 13.29
C VAL A 120 9.22 7.38 14.58
N PHE A 121 8.76 6.82 15.70
CA PHE A 121 9.01 7.41 17.02
C PHE A 121 10.46 7.20 17.48
N ARG A 122 10.85 7.87 18.58
CA ARG A 122 12.18 7.72 19.18
C ARG A 122 12.54 6.25 19.46
N ASN A 123 11.54 5.43 19.81
CA ASN A 123 11.67 3.98 19.85
C ASN A 123 11.37 3.43 18.45
N ILE A 124 12.42 3.02 17.71
CA ILE A 124 12.39 2.59 16.29
C ILE A 124 11.37 1.46 16.01
N LYS A 125 10.87 0.81 17.06
CA LYS A 125 9.86 -0.24 17.01
C LYS A 125 8.47 0.25 16.63
N ASN A 126 8.14 1.52 16.89
CA ASN A 126 6.77 2.02 16.74
C ASN A 126 6.73 3.28 15.87
N GLY A 127 5.58 3.52 15.26
CA GLY A 127 5.35 4.75 14.53
C GLY A 127 3.96 4.80 13.92
N PHE A 128 3.74 5.82 13.10
CA PHE A 128 2.51 5.97 12.34
C PHE A 128 2.81 6.18 10.85
N THR A 129 1.86 5.80 10.02
CA THR A 129 1.86 5.97 8.58
C THR A 129 0.71 6.90 8.23
N ILE A 130 0.98 7.88 7.37
CA ILE A 130 -0.07 8.68 6.73
C ILE A 130 0.12 8.54 5.22
N ASP A 131 -0.97 8.26 4.51
CA ASP A 131 -0.96 8.30 3.05
C ASP A 131 -2.29 8.78 2.49
N ALA A 132 -2.20 9.44 1.33
CA ALA A 132 -3.32 10.01 0.62
C ALA A 132 -3.24 9.64 -0.87
N GLY A 133 -4.38 9.46 -1.51
CA GLY A 133 -4.44 9.07 -2.91
C GLY A 133 -5.86 8.87 -3.39
N VAL A 134 -6.05 7.87 -4.24
CA VAL A 134 -7.34 7.54 -4.85
C VAL A 134 -7.59 6.04 -4.80
N PHE A 135 -8.86 5.66 -4.78
CA PHE A 135 -9.29 4.30 -5.01
C PHE A 135 -10.33 4.23 -6.13
N TYR A 136 -10.20 3.23 -6.98
CA TYR A 136 -11.12 2.96 -8.07
C TYR A 136 -12.13 1.89 -7.65
N LEU A 137 -13.42 2.19 -7.83
CA LEU A 137 -14.50 1.21 -7.74
C LEU A 137 -14.90 0.81 -9.16
N PRO A 138 -14.78 -0.46 -9.54
CA PRO A 138 -15.39 -0.95 -10.76
C PRO A 138 -16.90 -0.71 -10.71
N ASP A 139 -17.45 -0.06 -11.74
CA ASP A 139 -18.89 -0.05 -12.03
C ASP A 139 -19.19 -1.08 -13.13
N SER A 140 -20.43 -1.57 -13.20
CA SER A 140 -20.80 -2.78 -13.96
C SER A 140 -20.47 -2.70 -15.45
N GLU A 141 -20.17 -3.86 -16.05
CA GLU A 141 -19.77 -4.09 -17.43
C GLU A 141 -20.64 -3.39 -18.48
N SER A 142 -20.39 -2.12 -18.79
CA SER A 142 -21.01 -1.40 -19.92
C SER A 142 -20.21 -0.17 -20.34
N SER A 143 -18.88 -0.21 -20.28
CA SER A 143 -18.06 0.92 -20.74
C SER A 143 -16.88 0.40 -21.51
N SER A 144 -17.13 0.27 -22.82
CA SER A 144 -16.17 0.09 -23.88
C SER A 144 -14.94 0.97 -23.68
N ILE A 145 -13.80 0.39 -24.05
CA ILE A 145 -12.52 1.04 -24.30
C ILE A 145 -12.76 2.31 -25.11
N ILE A 146 -12.93 3.48 -24.48
CA ILE A 146 -12.75 4.84 -25.03
C ILE A 146 -13.03 5.87 -23.90
N LEU A 147 -11.99 6.67 -23.60
CA LEU A 147 -11.99 8.01 -22.97
C LEU A 147 -12.63 8.23 -21.57
N ILE A 148 -11.77 8.22 -20.53
CA ILE A 148 -11.48 9.26 -19.50
C ILE A 148 -12.64 10.02 -18.78
N ARG A 149 -13.92 9.90 -19.15
CA ARG A 149 -14.96 10.85 -18.70
C ARG A 149 -15.68 10.57 -17.38
N SER A 150 -15.43 9.45 -16.72
CA SER A 150 -15.71 9.31 -15.28
C SER A 150 -14.96 8.10 -14.73
N LEU A 151 -13.63 8.21 -14.59
CA LEU A 151 -12.91 7.26 -13.76
C LEU A 151 -13.55 7.35 -12.36
N ASN A 152 -14.23 6.28 -11.92
CA ASN A 152 -14.93 6.17 -10.64
C ASN A 152 -13.91 6.16 -9.48
N LEU A 153 -13.18 7.26 -9.35
CA LEU A 153 -12.08 7.49 -8.44
C LEU A 153 -12.58 8.26 -7.24
N TRP A 154 -12.38 7.67 -6.09
CA TRP A 154 -12.74 8.24 -4.80
C TRP A 154 -11.46 8.57 -4.03
N PRO A 155 -11.47 9.63 -3.21
CA PRO A 155 -10.30 9.99 -2.41
C PRO A 155 -9.99 8.90 -1.37
N SER A 156 -8.75 8.39 -1.38
CA SER A 156 -8.24 7.50 -0.34
C SER A 156 -7.42 8.32 0.66
N LEU A 157 -7.69 8.15 1.94
CA LEU A 157 -6.86 8.66 3.02
C LEU A 157 -6.66 7.53 4.02
N ARG A 158 -5.45 7.37 4.55
CA ARG A 158 -5.16 6.37 5.57
C ARG A 158 -4.28 6.95 6.68
N PHE A 159 -4.65 6.61 7.90
CA PHE A 159 -3.85 6.79 9.10
C PHE A 159 -3.67 5.43 9.77
N GLN A 160 -2.42 5.01 9.96
CA GLN A 160 -2.14 3.67 10.46
C GLN A 160 -1.02 3.72 11.50
N PHE A 161 -1.28 3.16 12.68
CA PHE A 161 -0.25 2.88 13.67
C PHE A 161 0.43 1.56 13.35
N TYR A 162 1.74 1.46 13.58
CA TYR A 162 2.46 0.20 13.45
C TYR A 162 3.40 -0.10 14.61
N PHE A 163 3.57 -1.39 14.88
CA PHE A 163 4.49 -1.97 15.86
C PHE A 163 5.37 -3.03 15.18
N SER A 164 6.68 -2.96 15.36
CA SER A 164 7.65 -3.86 14.76
C SER A 164 8.25 -4.79 15.81
N ASN A 165 8.26 -6.10 15.52
CA ASN A 165 8.96 -7.06 16.39
C ASN A 165 10.44 -7.16 15.98
N LYS A 166 11.35 -7.30 16.95
CA LYS A 166 12.79 -7.39 16.68
C LYS A 166 13.14 -8.64 15.88
#